data_AF-A0A951GGW5-F1
#
_entry.id   AF-A0A951GGW5-F1
#
_cell.length_a   1.000
_cell.length_b   1.000
_cell.length_c   1.000
_cell.angle_alpha   90.00
_cell.angle_beta   90.00
_cell.angle_gamma   90.00
#
_symmetry.space_group_name_H-M   'P 1'
#
loop_
_entity.id
_entity.type
_entity.pdbx_description
1 polymer ?
#
loop_
_entity_poly.entity_id
_entity_poly.type
_entity_poly.pdbx_seq_one_letter_code
_entity_poly.pdbx_strand_id
1 'polypeptide(L)' 'GKPVPALVYKRREHVINLFVLPASRSDRGETLTRHGYNLRHWDEGDLGFWAVTDASPTELAEFERQFRAATKS' A
#
# COMPACT_ATOMS: atom_id res chain seq x y z
N GLY A 1 -16.41 -11.15 -9.30
CA GLY A 1 -15.50 -10.13 -8.73
C GLY A 1 -15.23 -9.07 -9.77
N LYS A 2 -14.88 -7.84 -9.36
CA LYS A 2 -14.39 -6.82 -10.29
C LYS A 2 -12.86 -6.94 -10.37
N PRO A 3 -12.23 -6.93 -11.57
CA PRO A 3 -10.78 -6.95 -11.69
C PRO A 3 -10.19 -5.69 -11.06
N VAL A 4 -9.06 -5.85 -10.37
CA VAL A 4 -8.34 -4.78 -9.67
C VAL A 4 -6.89 -4.80 -10.14
N PRO A 5 -6.35 -3.68 -10.64
CA PRO A 5 -4.93 -3.58 -10.95
C PRO A 5 -4.08 -3.83 -9.71
N ALA A 6 -3.03 -4.64 -9.88
CA ALA A 6 -2.05 -4.91 -8.83
C ALA A 6 -0.64 -4.66 -9.36
N LEU A 7 0.18 -3.98 -8.57
CA LEU A 7 1.62 -3.89 -8.76
C LEU A 7 2.31 -4.73 -7.68
N VAL A 8 3.37 -5.44 -8.06
CA VAL A 8 4.16 -6.24 -7.12
C VAL A 8 5.56 -5.66 -7.05
N TYR A 9 5.97 -5.27 -5.85
CA TYR A 9 7.32 -4.80 -5.56
C TYR A 9 8.06 -5.83 -4.70
N LYS A 10 9.39 -5.87 -4.83
CA LYS A 10 10.25 -6.68 -3.97
C LYS A 10 11.29 -5.78 -3.30
N ARG A 11 11.40 -5.86 -1.97
CA ARG A 11 12.42 -5.17 -1.17
C ARG A 11 13.12 -6.21 -0.29
N ARG A 12 14.38 -6.51 -0.58
CA ARG A 12 15.11 -7.66 0.00
C ARG A 12 14.31 -8.95 -0.24
N GLU A 13 13.96 -9.71 0.80
CA GLU A 13 13.15 -10.92 0.68
C GLU A 13 11.64 -10.66 0.79
N HIS A 14 11.22 -9.44 1.12
CA HIS A 14 9.82 -9.10 1.31
C HIS A 14 9.14 -8.69 0.00
N VAL A 15 7.97 -9.28 -0.25
CA VAL A 15 7.10 -8.92 -1.37
C VAL A 15 6.04 -7.93 -0.87
N ILE A 16 5.79 -6.90 -1.66
CA ILE A 16 4.75 -5.91 -1.41
C ILE A 16 3.74 -5.98 -2.56
N ASN A 17 2.51 -6.36 -2.26
CA ASN A 17 1.40 -6.28 -3.21
C ASN A 17 0.71 -4.93 -3.02
N LEU A 18 0.61 -4.15 -4.09
CA LEU A 18 -0.05 -2.86 -4.11
C LEU A 18 -1.29 -2.94 -5.01
N PHE A 19 -2.48 -2.90 -4.42
CA PHE A 19 -3.74 -2.88 -5.16
C PHE A 19 -4.22 -1.45 -5.37
N VAL A 20 -4.76 -1.16 -6.55
CA VAL A 20 -5.24 0.18 -6.92
C VAL A 20 -6.75 0.13 -7.17
N LEU A 21 -7.50 0.92 -6.41
CA LEU A 21 -8.95 1.01 -6.42
C LEU A 21 -9.37 2.49 -6.51
N PRO A 22 -10.64 2.82 -6.77
CA PRO A 22 -11.14 4.17 -6.56
C PRO A 22 -10.96 4.60 -5.09
N ALA A 23 -10.55 5.85 -4.88
CA ALA A 23 -10.37 6.39 -3.54
C ALA A 23 -11.65 6.30 -2.70
N SER A 24 -11.54 5.79 -1.47
CA SER A 24 -12.66 5.69 -0.53
C SER A 24 -12.77 6.90 0.42
N ARG A 25 -11.83 7.85 0.34
CA ARG A 25 -11.70 9.02 1.23
C ARG A 25 -11.68 8.64 2.70
N SER A 26 -11.06 7.50 2.98
CA SER A 26 -10.95 6.91 4.32
C SER A 26 -9.49 6.70 4.70
N ASP A 27 -8.64 7.68 4.37
CA ASP A 27 -7.25 7.69 4.77
C ASP A 27 -7.14 7.86 6.29
N ARG A 28 -6.71 6.80 6.98
CA ARG A 28 -6.37 6.85 8.41
C ARG A 28 -4.85 6.84 8.63
N GLY A 29 -4.04 6.59 7.60
CA GLY A 29 -2.59 6.39 7.77
C GLY A 29 -2.20 5.30 8.78
N GLU A 30 -3.16 4.48 9.22
CA GLU A 30 -2.97 3.42 10.21
C GLU A 30 -2.55 2.12 9.51
N THR A 31 -1.67 1.37 10.15
CA THR A 31 -1.27 0.04 9.68
C THR A 31 -2.03 -1.03 10.44
N LEU A 32 -2.75 -1.88 9.71
CA LEU A 32 -3.46 -3.02 10.26
C LEU A 32 -2.56 -4.26 10.14
N THR A 33 -2.28 -4.92 11.26
CA THR A 33 -1.58 -6.21 11.25
C THR A 33 -2.58 -7.36 11.34
N ARG A 34 -2.48 -8.32 10.43
CA ARG A 34 -3.33 -9.50 10.40
C ARG A 34 -2.58 -10.72 9.89
N HIS A 35 -2.57 -11.79 10.68
CA HIS A 35 -1.93 -13.08 10.34
C HIS A 35 -0.47 -12.96 9.86
N GLY A 36 0.32 -12.07 10.48
CA GLY A 36 1.72 -11.83 10.11
C GLY A 36 1.93 -10.87 8.93
N TYR A 37 0.86 -10.37 8.32
CA TYR A 37 0.93 -9.35 7.28
C TYR A 37 0.54 -7.99 7.81
N ASN A 38 1.19 -6.96 7.27
CA ASN A 38 0.87 -5.55 7.49
C ASN A 38 0.15 -4.99 6.27
N LEU A 39 -0.95 -4.30 6.54
CA LEU A 39 -1.79 -3.60 5.58
C LEU A 39 -1.72 -2.11 5.82
N ARG A 40 -1.56 -1.34 4.74
CA ARG A 40 -1.60 0.11 4.81
C ARG A 40 -2.40 0.65 3.63
N HIS A 41 -3.32 1.56 3.92
CA HIS A 41 -4.18 2.20 2.95
C HIS A 41 -3.88 3.68 2.88
N TRP A 42 -3.88 4.24 1.68
CA TRP A 42 -3.81 5.67 1.48
C TRP A 42 -4.47 6.11 0.18
N ASP A 43 -4.93 7.36 0.12
CA ASP A 43 -5.52 7.94 -1.09
C ASP A 43 -4.55 8.95 -1.74
N GLU A 44 -4.53 9.02 -3.08
CA GLU A 44 -3.84 10.03 -3.89
C GLU A 44 -4.73 10.43 -5.08
N GLY A 45 -5.38 11.60 -4.98
CA GLY A 45 -6.39 12.02 -5.95
C GLY A 45 -7.61 11.08 -5.93
N ASP A 46 -7.98 10.57 -7.11
CA ASP A 46 -9.09 9.62 -7.27
C ASP A 46 -8.68 8.16 -7.08
N LEU A 47 -7.40 7.90 -6.76
CA LEU A 47 -6.85 6.57 -6.57
C LEU A 47 -6.66 6.25 -5.09
N GLY A 48 -7.16 5.09 -4.67
CA GLY A 48 -6.92 4.47 -3.37
C GLY A 48 -5.97 3.29 -3.51
N PHE A 49 -4.98 3.23 -2.61
CA PHE A 49 -3.90 2.26 -2.64
C PHE A 49 -3.95 1.37 -1.40
N TRP A 50 -3.86 0.06 -1.60
CA TRP A 50 -3.78 -0.93 -0.53
C TRP A 50 -2.49 -1.71 -0.65
N ALA A 51 -1.53 -1.43 0.23
CA ALA A 51 -0.27 -2.16 0.30
C ALA A 51 -0.35 -3.29 1.34
N VAL A 52 0.09 -4.48 0.94
CA VAL A 52 0.10 -5.70 1.75
C VAL A 52 1.49 -6.33 1.69
N THR A 53 2.10 -6.58 2.85
CA THR A 53 3.43 -7.20 2.94
C THR A 53 3.63 -7.91 4.28
N ASP A 54 4.58 -8.84 4.34
CA ASP A 54 5.08 -9.45 5.58
C ASP A 54 6.20 -8.63 6.24
N ALA A 55 6.70 -7.58 5.55
CA ALA A 55 7.65 -6.63 6.11
C ALA A 55 7.04 -5.86 7.29
N SER A 56 7.90 -5.27 8.13
CA SER A 56 7.48 -4.54 9.33
C SER A 56 6.57 -3.33 9.03
N PRO A 57 5.74 -2.87 9.99
CA PRO A 57 4.92 -1.66 9.80
C PRO A 57 5.74 -0.42 9.42
N THR A 58 6.95 -0.29 9.97
CA THR A 58 7.88 0.80 9.67
C THR A 58 8.34 0.76 8.22
N GLU A 59 8.70 -0.42 7.71
CA GLU A 59 9.10 -0.57 6.30
C GLU A 59 7.93 -0.35 5.34
N LEU A 60 6.72 -0.77 5.73
CA LEU A 60 5.51 -0.51 4.94
C LEU A 60 5.16 0.99 4.89
N ALA A 61 5.32 1.70 6.00
CA ALA A 61 5.16 3.16 6.03
C ALA A 61 6.26 3.89 5.24
N GLU A 62 7.49 3.37 5.25
CA GLU A 62 8.57 3.88 4.39
C GLU A 62 8.24 3.69 2.91
N PHE A 63 7.71 2.53 2.53
CA PHE A 63 7.27 2.23 1.17
C PHE A 63 6.20 3.22 0.69
N GLU A 64 5.13 3.46 1.47
CA GLU A 64 4.12 4.47 1.13
C GLU A 64 4.78 5.82 0.83
N ARG A 65 5.63 6.31 1.74
CA ARG A 65 6.29 7.61 1.60
C ARG A 65 7.12 7.70 0.32
N GLN A 66 7.89 6.66 0.02
CA GLN A 66 8.74 6.61 -1.18
C GLN A 66 7.89 6.54 -2.45
N PHE A 67 6.82 5.73 -2.44
CA PHE A 67 5.88 5.63 -3.56
C PHE A 67 5.27 7.00 -3.88
N ARG A 68 4.68 7.67 -2.87
CA ARG A 68 4.09 9.00 -3.02
C ARG A 68 5.09 10.05 -3.52
N ALA A 69 6.34 9.98 -3.06
CA ALA A 69 7.39 10.89 -3.51
C ALA A 69 7.75 10.66 -4.98
N ALA A 70 7.68 9.42 -5.47
CA ALA A 70 7.99 9.07 -6.85
C ALA A 70 6.81 9.32 -7.81
N THR A 71 5.57 9.36 -7.32
CA THR A 71 4.36 9.53 -8.15
C THR A 71 3.80 10.94 -8.16
N LYS A 72 4.18 11.80 -7.21
CA LYS A 72 3.87 13.23 -7.26
C LYS A 72 4.50 13.87 -8.50
N SER A 73 3.64 14.34 -9.41
CA SER A 73 4.02 15.19 -10.55
C SER A 73 4.23 16.64 -10.13
#